data_AF-A0A1B6J8K8-F1
#
_entry.id   AF-A0A1B6J8K8-F1
#
_cell.length_a   1.000
_cell.length_b   1.000
_cell.length_c   1.000
_cell.angle_alpha   90.00
_cell.angle_beta   90.00
_cell.angle_gamma   90.00
#
_symmetry.space_group_name_H-M   'P 1'
#
loop_
_entity.id
_entity.type
_entity.pdbx_description
1 polymer ?
#
loop_
_entity_poly.entity_id
_entity_poly.type
_entity_poly.pdbx_seq_one_letter_code
_entity_poly.pdbx_strand_id
1 'polypeptide(L)'
;MASYKLRRRKTKYTQMLLRDFSIETSLEPTQNVMVCNAGLVSGVKYEEVTKLFTKFGSVQNIVMIPKKSYCFVVYSSIDEAAKAYDSINGKEKLIIMDSPLYLLYSLSVPSGFGLPESQPLPEGLVLLNDFVTEEEEKQLLNCINWNTEGQEEKGKILKHRRVKHFGYEFRYDINNVDKDSPLEEAIPSECDFIGERLAKLGHPLAWSPDQLTVNQYQRGQGIPSHIDTHSAFESPILSLSLGSDVVMEFRRGERHVPVLLPRRSLLIMGGESRYVWSHGITPRTMDVVTVAGGL
;
A
#
# COMPACT_ATOMS: atom_id res chain seq x y z
N MET A 1 17.49 -22.98 30.38
CA MET A 1 17.28 -22.78 28.93
C MET A 1 16.53 -21.51 28.55
N ALA A 2 15.49 -21.09 29.29
CA ALA A 2 14.72 -19.87 28.98
C ALA A 2 15.54 -18.56 29.02
N SER A 3 16.37 -18.37 30.07
CA SER A 3 17.26 -17.20 30.21
C SER A 3 18.28 -17.07 29.06
N TYR A 4 18.82 -18.18 28.55
CA TYR A 4 19.76 -18.17 27.41
C TYR A 4 19.07 -17.76 26.10
N LYS A 5 17.84 -18.26 25.85
CA LYS A 5 17.05 -17.86 24.67
C LYS A 5 16.70 -16.37 24.71
N LEU A 6 16.29 -15.86 25.87
CA LEU A 6 16.01 -14.44 26.10
C LEU A 6 17.23 -13.56 25.81
N ARG A 7 18.39 -13.92 26.37
CA ARG A 7 19.65 -13.18 26.16
C ARG A 7 20.05 -13.14 24.68
N ARG A 8 20.00 -14.29 23.99
CA ARG A 8 20.32 -14.38 22.55
C ARG A 8 19.37 -13.52 21.70
N ARG A 9 18.08 -13.50 22.03
CA ARG A 9 17.08 -12.67 21.34
C ARG A 9 17.35 -11.18 21.57
N LYS A 10 17.61 -10.78 22.82
CA LYS A 10 18.00 -9.39 23.14
C LYS A 10 19.19 -8.93 22.32
N THR A 11 20.30 -9.68 22.32
CA THR A 11 21.50 -9.31 21.54
C THR A 11 21.20 -9.15 20.06
N LYS A 12 20.41 -10.06 19.48
CA LYS A 12 20.00 -9.98 18.08
C LYS A 12 19.24 -8.68 17.79
N TYR A 13 18.24 -8.35 18.62
CA TYR A 13 17.40 -7.18 18.39
C TYR A 13 18.12 -5.86 18.68
N THR A 14 19.01 -5.82 19.68
CA THR A 14 19.91 -4.67 19.90
C THR A 14 20.77 -4.40 18.66
N GLN A 15 21.41 -5.43 18.10
CA GLN A 15 22.22 -5.29 16.88
C GLN A 15 21.39 -4.87 15.68
N MET A 16 20.17 -5.41 15.53
CA MET A 16 19.25 -5.01 14.46
C MET A 16 18.85 -3.55 14.59
N LEU A 17 18.52 -3.08 15.79
CA LEU A 17 18.10 -1.69 16.03
C LEU A 17 19.24 -0.70 15.72
N LEU A 18 20.45 -0.99 16.19
CA LEU A 18 21.62 -0.16 15.91
C LEU A 18 21.95 -0.12 14.41
N ARG A 19 21.86 -1.25 13.71
CA ARG A 19 22.09 -1.31 12.26
C ARG A 19 21.01 -0.58 11.47
N ASP A 20 19.75 -0.76 11.84
CA ASP A 20 18.62 -0.29 11.05
C ASP A 20 18.36 1.21 11.23
N PHE A 21 18.62 1.76 12.42
CA PHE A 21 18.24 3.13 12.79
C PHE A 21 19.31 3.90 13.57
N SER A 22 20.47 3.30 13.83
CA SER A 22 21.50 3.89 14.72
C SER A 22 20.96 4.25 16.11
N ILE A 23 19.97 3.49 16.59
CA ILE A 23 19.38 3.64 17.92
C ILE A 23 19.99 2.61 18.87
N GLU A 24 20.41 3.07 20.04
CA GLU A 24 20.92 2.22 21.11
C GLU A 24 19.81 1.75 22.06
N THR A 25 20.02 0.56 22.64
CA THR A 25 19.13 0.02 23.68
C THR A 25 19.65 0.37 25.07
N SER A 26 18.75 0.65 26.00
CA SER A 26 19.08 0.91 27.40
C SER A 26 18.93 -0.35 28.26
N LEU A 27 19.79 -0.46 29.28
CA LEU A 27 19.60 -1.42 30.38
C LEU A 27 18.64 -0.87 31.44
N GLU A 28 18.66 0.45 31.64
CA GLU A 28 17.73 1.15 32.53
C GLU A 28 16.39 1.40 31.83
N PRO A 29 15.27 1.40 32.58
CA PRO A 29 13.96 1.71 32.03
C PRO A 29 13.90 3.06 31.33
N THR A 30 13.24 3.09 30.17
CA THR A 30 12.88 4.31 29.43
C THR A 30 11.40 4.28 29.09
N GLN A 31 10.85 5.41 28.64
CA GLN A 31 9.47 5.46 28.13
C GLN A 31 9.28 4.64 26.85
N ASN A 32 10.36 4.34 26.13
CA ASN A 32 10.35 3.73 24.81
C ASN A 32 10.63 2.23 24.91
N VAL A 33 9.64 1.41 24.55
CA VAL A 33 9.75 -0.05 24.58
C VAL A 33 9.71 -0.58 23.16
N MET A 34 10.83 -1.16 22.70
CA MET A 34 10.87 -1.98 21.49
C MET A 34 10.18 -3.32 21.76
N VAL A 35 9.17 -3.65 20.96
CA VAL A 35 8.39 -4.88 21.06
C VAL A 35 8.81 -5.83 19.94
N CYS A 36 9.65 -6.79 20.30
CA CYS A 36 10.15 -7.78 19.36
C CYS A 36 9.10 -8.83 19.03
N ASN A 37 9.19 -9.33 17.80
CA ASN A 37 8.22 -10.23 17.19
C ASN A 37 6.84 -9.58 16.94
N ALA A 38 6.62 -8.32 17.35
CA ALA A 38 5.35 -7.61 17.14
C ALA A 38 5.42 -6.59 15.99
N GLY A 39 5.96 -6.98 14.83
CA GLY A 39 6.05 -6.09 13.68
C GLY A 39 5.13 -6.49 12.53
N LEU A 40 5.00 -5.60 11.55
CA LEU A 40 4.14 -5.76 10.38
C LEU A 40 4.43 -7.04 9.57
N VAL A 41 5.69 -7.46 9.44
CA VAL A 41 6.02 -8.72 8.73
C VAL A 41 5.61 -9.98 9.50
N SER A 42 5.31 -9.83 10.79
CA SER A 42 4.77 -10.89 11.64
C SER A 42 3.24 -10.95 11.58
N GLY A 43 2.61 -10.13 10.72
CA GLY A 43 1.15 -10.05 10.57
C GLY A 43 0.43 -9.31 11.70
N VAL A 44 1.19 -8.67 12.59
CA VAL A 44 0.66 -7.97 13.77
C VAL A 44 0.08 -6.62 13.36
N LYS A 45 -1.16 -6.37 13.80
CA LYS A 45 -1.88 -5.12 13.56
C LYS A 45 -1.66 -4.12 14.71
N TYR A 46 -1.77 -2.82 14.40
CA TYR A 46 -1.67 -1.75 15.40
C TYR A 46 -2.67 -1.93 16.56
N GLU A 47 -3.89 -2.34 16.26
CA GLU A 47 -4.95 -2.56 17.25
C GLU A 47 -4.60 -3.67 18.26
N GLU A 48 -3.90 -4.72 17.82
CA GLU A 48 -3.47 -5.81 18.70
C GLU A 48 -2.40 -5.35 19.69
N VAL A 49 -1.44 -4.53 19.21
CA VAL A 49 -0.42 -3.91 20.06
C VAL A 49 -1.09 -2.94 21.03
N THR A 50 -1.97 -2.06 20.53
CA THR A 50 -2.70 -1.09 21.36
C THR A 50 -3.49 -1.78 22.47
N LYS A 51 -4.30 -2.79 22.13
CA LYS A 51 -5.12 -3.53 23.09
C LYS A 51 -4.30 -4.25 24.15
N LEU A 52 -3.10 -4.72 23.81
CA LEU A 52 -2.22 -5.37 24.78
C LEU A 52 -1.54 -4.35 25.70
N PHE A 53 -0.91 -3.32 25.12
CA PHE A 53 -0.01 -2.44 25.86
C PHE A 53 -0.74 -1.35 26.67
N THR A 54 -1.94 -0.95 26.27
CA THR A 54 -2.79 -0.04 27.07
C THR A 54 -3.23 -0.61 28.43
N LYS A 55 -3.09 -1.93 28.65
CA LYS A 55 -3.35 -2.57 29.95
C LYS A 55 -2.34 -2.17 31.03
N PHE A 56 -1.16 -1.71 30.64
CA PHE A 56 -0.07 -1.42 31.57
C PHE A 56 0.06 0.08 31.90
N GLY A 57 -0.47 0.95 31.04
CA GLY A 57 -0.42 2.39 31.21
C GLY A 57 -0.90 3.15 29.96
N SER A 58 -0.81 4.48 30.03
CA SER A 58 -1.18 5.38 28.93
C SER A 58 -0.12 5.36 27.82
N VAL A 59 -0.49 4.80 26.66
CA VAL A 59 0.36 4.74 25.47
C VAL A 59 0.23 6.04 24.69
N GLN A 60 1.33 6.80 24.58
CA GLN A 60 1.39 8.05 23.81
C GLN A 60 1.53 7.80 22.32
N ASN A 61 2.29 6.77 21.94
CA ASN A 61 2.57 6.48 20.54
C ASN A 61 2.88 4.99 20.35
N ILE A 62 2.55 4.46 19.17
CA ILE A 62 3.00 3.15 18.70
C ILE A 62 3.60 3.33 17.31
N VAL A 63 4.87 2.93 17.18
CA VAL A 63 5.63 3.05 15.94
C VAL A 63 5.73 1.68 15.28
N MET A 64 4.88 1.43 14.28
CA MET A 64 4.94 0.23 13.46
C MET A 64 5.79 0.48 12.22
N ILE A 65 6.81 -0.36 12.00
CA ILE A 65 7.81 -0.11 10.96
C ILE A 65 7.60 -1.10 9.80
N PRO A 66 7.37 -0.60 8.57
CA PRO A 66 7.25 -1.46 7.40
C PRO A 66 8.43 -2.40 7.25
N LYS A 67 8.16 -3.65 6.84
CA LYS A 67 9.17 -4.69 6.61
C LYS A 67 9.99 -5.11 7.85
N LYS A 68 9.62 -4.69 9.07
CA LYS A 68 10.26 -5.13 10.32
C LYS A 68 9.39 -6.08 11.12
N SER A 69 10.04 -6.96 11.88
CA SER A 69 9.42 -7.93 12.80
C SER A 69 9.32 -7.41 14.24
N TYR A 70 9.38 -6.09 14.41
CA TYR A 70 9.28 -5.41 15.69
C TYR A 70 8.60 -4.05 15.49
N CYS A 71 8.01 -3.54 16.55
CA CYS A 71 7.47 -2.17 16.63
C CYS A 71 7.98 -1.50 17.92
N PHE A 72 7.53 -0.26 18.18
CA PHE A 72 7.78 0.43 19.45
C PHE A 72 6.48 0.87 20.08
N VAL A 73 6.47 0.89 21.40
CA VAL A 73 5.41 1.47 22.24
C VAL A 73 6.06 2.54 23.11
N VAL A 74 5.50 3.74 23.09
CA VAL A 74 5.96 4.87 23.89
C VAL A 74 4.91 5.15 24.96
N TYR A 75 5.31 5.01 26.22
CA TYR A 75 4.44 5.28 27.38
C TYR A 75 4.54 6.72 27.86
N SER A 76 3.52 7.16 28.59
CA SER A 76 3.50 8.49 29.20
C SER A 76 4.51 8.63 30.35
N SER A 77 4.93 7.53 30.96
CA SER A 77 5.94 7.50 32.02
C SER A 77 6.87 6.28 31.93
N ILE A 78 8.04 6.39 32.57
CA ILE A 78 9.01 5.29 32.67
C ILE A 78 8.44 4.13 33.50
N ASP A 79 7.66 4.42 34.54
CA ASP A 79 7.08 3.41 35.43
C ASP A 79 6.07 2.51 34.71
N GLU A 80 5.25 3.07 33.82
CA GLU A 80 4.31 2.30 32.99
C GLU A 80 5.03 1.39 32.00
N ALA A 81 6.12 1.88 31.38
CA ALA A 81 6.97 1.08 30.52
C ALA A 81 7.64 -0.08 31.29
N ALA A 82 8.13 0.20 32.50
CA ALA A 82 8.71 -0.80 33.38
C ALA A 82 7.69 -1.87 33.80
N LYS A 83 6.48 -1.44 34.16
CA LYS A 83 5.37 -2.33 34.48
C LYS A 83 5.03 -3.26 33.32
N ALA A 84 4.96 -2.74 32.09
CA ALA A 84 4.76 -3.56 30.89
C ALA A 84 5.90 -4.57 30.73
N TYR A 85 7.15 -4.10 30.78
CA TYR A 85 8.35 -4.91 30.65
C TYR A 85 8.36 -6.10 31.64
N ASP A 86 8.15 -5.85 32.92
CA ASP A 86 8.19 -6.88 33.96
C ASP A 86 7.03 -7.88 33.85
N SER A 87 5.87 -7.40 33.40
CA SER A 87 4.67 -8.21 33.25
C SER A 87 4.78 -9.21 32.10
N ILE A 88 5.26 -8.78 30.92
CA ILE A 88 5.08 -9.58 29.69
C ILE A 88 6.36 -10.02 28.99
N ASN A 89 7.52 -9.44 29.29
CA ASN A 89 8.75 -9.72 28.55
C ASN A 89 9.16 -11.20 28.66
N GLY A 90 9.18 -11.90 27.52
CA GLY A 90 9.51 -13.31 27.42
C GLY A 90 8.44 -14.26 27.97
N LYS A 91 7.26 -13.74 28.34
CA LYS A 91 6.18 -14.49 29.00
C LYS A 91 4.92 -14.56 28.14
N GLU A 92 4.41 -13.41 27.70
CA GLU A 92 3.18 -13.32 26.90
C GLU A 92 3.46 -13.36 25.40
N LYS A 93 2.41 -13.67 24.63
CA LYS A 93 2.44 -13.67 23.17
C LYS A 93 1.17 -13.01 22.61
N LEU A 94 1.26 -12.46 21.41
CA LEU A 94 0.07 -12.08 20.65
C LEU A 94 -0.62 -13.34 20.12
N ILE A 95 -1.94 -13.28 19.90
CA ILE A 95 -2.79 -14.44 19.55
C ILE A 95 -2.26 -15.14 18.30
N ILE A 96 -1.84 -14.36 17.30
CA ILE A 96 -1.33 -14.84 16.02
C ILE A 96 0.10 -15.41 16.08
N MET A 97 0.71 -15.51 17.28
CA MET A 97 2.12 -15.85 17.43
C MET A 97 2.35 -17.14 18.22
N ASP A 98 3.33 -17.92 17.75
CA ASP A 98 3.82 -19.10 18.46
C ASP A 98 4.92 -18.80 19.48
N SER A 99 5.57 -17.64 19.36
CA SER A 99 6.67 -17.23 20.23
C SER A 99 6.26 -16.06 21.13
N PRO A 100 6.80 -15.98 22.37
CA PRO A 100 6.54 -14.84 23.25
C PRO A 100 7.14 -13.55 22.67
N LEU A 101 6.60 -12.43 23.13
CA LEU A 101 7.15 -11.10 22.91
C LEU A 101 8.45 -10.94 23.69
N TYR A 102 9.40 -10.19 23.12
CA TYR A 102 10.62 -9.79 23.83
C TYR A 102 10.71 -8.27 23.84
N LEU A 103 10.92 -7.70 25.01
CA LEU A 103 10.94 -6.26 25.21
C LEU A 103 12.38 -5.78 25.44
N LEU A 104 12.71 -4.63 24.87
CA LEU A 104 13.94 -3.89 25.12
C LEU A 104 13.59 -2.42 25.33
N TYR A 105 14.26 -1.76 26.26
CA TYR A 105 14.21 -0.30 26.33
C TYR A 105 15.10 0.28 25.23
N SER A 106 14.63 1.34 24.57
CA SER A 106 15.41 2.10 23.60
C SER A 106 15.58 3.54 24.06
N LEU A 107 16.68 4.18 23.66
CA LEU A 107 16.91 5.59 23.99
C LEU A 107 15.99 6.52 23.18
N SER A 108 15.59 6.11 21.98
CA SER A 108 14.65 6.81 21.12
C SER A 108 13.81 5.82 20.30
N VAL A 109 12.86 6.33 19.53
CA VAL A 109 12.12 5.58 18.50
C VAL A 109 12.39 6.21 17.12
N PRO A 110 12.32 5.44 16.03
CA PRO A 110 12.45 5.99 14.69
C PRO A 110 11.39 7.07 14.41
N SER A 111 11.83 8.24 13.96
CA SER A 111 10.95 9.32 13.50
C SER A 111 10.43 9.04 12.08
N GLY A 112 9.25 9.57 11.75
CA GLY A 112 8.62 9.36 10.43
C GLY A 112 7.90 8.01 10.30
N PHE A 113 7.83 7.24 11.38
CA PHE A 113 7.05 6.01 11.48
C PHE A 113 6.10 6.16 12.69
N GLY A 114 4.81 5.88 12.50
CA GLY A 114 3.73 6.15 13.45
C GLY A 114 2.40 6.10 12.70
N LEU A 115 1.26 6.40 13.35
CA LEU A 115 0.05 6.78 12.59
C LEU A 115 0.48 7.90 11.63
N PRO A 116 0.46 7.72 10.30
CA PRO A 116 0.82 8.80 9.42
C PRO A 116 -0.15 9.94 9.72
N GLU A 117 0.38 11.12 10.02
CA GLU A 117 -0.37 12.34 9.73
C GLU A 117 -0.89 12.15 8.31
N SER A 118 -2.21 12.18 8.13
CA SER A 118 -2.83 11.90 6.84
C SER A 118 -2.23 12.87 5.84
N GLN A 119 -1.22 12.43 5.07
CA GLN A 119 -0.65 13.28 4.05
C GLN A 119 -1.78 13.54 3.06
N PRO A 120 -2.05 14.81 2.71
CA PRO A 120 -3.08 15.09 1.74
C PRO A 120 -2.72 14.35 0.45
N LEU A 121 -3.74 13.77 -0.17
CA LEU A 121 -3.60 13.19 -1.50
C LEU A 121 -3.02 14.23 -2.48
N PRO A 122 -2.29 13.79 -3.51
CA PRO A 122 -1.89 14.67 -4.61
C PRO A 122 -3.06 15.52 -5.10
N GLU A 123 -2.81 16.80 -5.39
CA GLU A 123 -3.87 17.69 -5.87
C GLU A 123 -4.46 17.17 -7.19
N GLY A 124 -5.79 17.15 -7.27
CA GLY A 124 -6.54 16.60 -8.40
C GLY A 124 -6.68 15.07 -8.40
N LEU A 125 -6.16 14.37 -7.37
CA LEU A 125 -6.41 12.96 -7.16
C LEU A 125 -7.70 12.76 -6.38
N VAL A 126 -8.64 11.99 -6.94
CA VAL A 126 -9.91 11.64 -6.27
C VAL A 126 -10.08 10.13 -6.28
N LEU A 127 -10.41 9.54 -5.13
CA LEU A 127 -10.71 8.12 -4.99
C LEU A 127 -12.19 7.93 -4.63
N LEU A 128 -12.93 7.29 -5.52
CA LEU A 128 -14.33 6.92 -5.32
C LEU A 128 -14.39 5.44 -4.93
N ASN A 129 -14.66 5.17 -3.65
CA ASN A 129 -14.84 3.81 -3.13
C ASN A 129 -16.20 3.24 -3.58
N ASP A 130 -16.26 1.90 -3.73
CA ASP A 130 -17.47 1.18 -4.13
C ASP A 130 -18.16 1.80 -5.36
N PHE A 131 -17.34 2.26 -6.31
CA PHE A 131 -17.80 2.91 -7.55
C PHE A 131 -18.56 1.94 -8.44
N VAL A 132 -18.17 0.66 -8.45
CA VAL A 132 -18.91 -0.43 -9.10
C VAL A 132 -19.47 -1.40 -8.07
N THR A 133 -20.60 -2.02 -8.41
CA THR A 133 -21.18 -3.12 -7.62
C THR A 133 -20.41 -4.42 -7.84
N GLU A 134 -20.66 -5.43 -7.00
CA GLU A 134 -20.04 -6.76 -7.18
C GLU A 134 -20.46 -7.45 -8.49
N GLU A 135 -21.70 -7.22 -8.94
CA GLU A 135 -22.18 -7.76 -10.20
C GLU A 135 -21.52 -7.07 -11.39
N GLU A 136 -21.38 -5.74 -11.35
CA GLU A 136 -20.66 -4.97 -12.38
C GLU A 136 -19.17 -5.34 -12.43
N GLU A 137 -18.52 -5.51 -11.28
CA GLU A 137 -17.14 -6.00 -11.20
C GLU A 137 -17.00 -7.35 -11.89
N LYS A 138 -17.94 -8.28 -11.65
CA LYS A 138 -17.94 -9.60 -12.29
C LYS A 138 -18.15 -9.49 -13.79
N GLN A 139 -19.06 -8.63 -14.26
CA GLN A 139 -19.29 -8.40 -15.68
C GLN A 139 -18.05 -7.83 -16.37
N LEU A 140 -17.43 -6.81 -15.79
CA LEU A 140 -16.21 -6.18 -16.29
C LEU A 140 -15.03 -7.16 -16.32
N LEU A 141 -14.88 -8.03 -15.31
CA LEU A 141 -13.82 -9.05 -15.31
C LEU A 141 -14.04 -10.12 -16.40
N ASN A 142 -15.30 -10.48 -16.66
CA ASN A 142 -15.65 -11.52 -17.62
C ASN A 142 -15.63 -11.04 -19.08
N CYS A 143 -15.81 -9.74 -19.35
CA CYS A 143 -15.78 -9.22 -20.72
C CYS A 143 -14.35 -9.16 -21.29
N ILE A 144 -13.31 -9.26 -20.44
CA ILE A 144 -11.92 -9.28 -20.89
C ILE A 144 -11.51 -10.67 -21.35
N ASN A 145 -11.53 -10.90 -22.66
CA ASN A 145 -10.97 -12.10 -23.26
C ASN A 145 -9.43 -12.03 -23.32
N TRP A 146 -8.78 -12.91 -22.55
CA TRP A 146 -7.31 -13.05 -22.50
C TRP A 146 -6.75 -14.08 -23.50
N ASN A 147 -7.60 -14.79 -24.24
CA ASN A 147 -7.18 -15.78 -25.23
C ASN A 147 -6.86 -15.08 -26.55
N THR A 148 -5.58 -14.77 -26.76
CA THR A 148 -5.06 -14.36 -28.08
C THR A 148 -4.55 -15.60 -28.82
N GLU A 149 -5.46 -16.45 -29.30
CA GLU A 149 -5.10 -17.46 -30.30
C GLU A 149 -5.05 -16.78 -31.68
N GLY A 150 -3.87 -16.75 -32.32
CA GLY A 150 -3.72 -16.36 -33.73
C GLY A 150 -3.24 -14.94 -34.03
N GLN A 151 -3.06 -14.08 -33.03
CA GLN A 151 -2.26 -12.85 -33.18
C GLN A 151 -0.87 -13.14 -32.62
N GLU A 152 0.15 -13.14 -33.48
CA GLU A 152 1.56 -13.06 -33.05
C GLU A 152 1.67 -12.11 -31.86
N GLU A 153 2.28 -12.56 -30.76
CA GLU A 153 2.64 -11.88 -29.50
C GLU A 153 2.60 -10.32 -29.45
N LYS A 154 1.48 -9.70 -29.79
CA LYS A 154 1.25 -8.25 -29.77
C LYS A 154 0.48 -7.82 -28.52
N GLY A 155 0.07 -8.76 -27.69
CA GLY A 155 -0.13 -8.54 -26.25
C GLY A 155 1.19 -8.81 -25.55
N LYS A 156 2.14 -7.85 -25.58
CA LYS A 156 3.44 -8.00 -24.91
C LYS A 156 3.19 -8.42 -23.47
N ILE A 157 3.56 -9.66 -23.11
CA ILE A 157 3.82 -10.02 -21.72
C ILE A 157 4.99 -9.11 -21.30
N LEU A 158 4.67 -7.94 -20.78
CA LEU A 158 5.66 -7.11 -20.12
C LEU A 158 6.15 -7.93 -18.93
N LYS A 159 7.46 -7.89 -18.67
CA LYS A 159 8.22 -8.84 -17.82
C LYS A 159 7.56 -9.25 -16.49
N HIS A 160 6.57 -8.49 -15.99
CA HIS A 160 5.89 -8.71 -14.72
C HIS A 160 4.36 -8.50 -14.72
N ARG A 161 3.64 -8.41 -15.86
CA ARG A 161 2.16 -8.31 -15.86
C ARG A 161 1.56 -8.64 -17.23
N ARG A 162 0.27 -8.96 -17.27
CA ARG A 162 -0.50 -9.04 -18.52
C ARG A 162 -1.12 -7.68 -18.84
N VAL A 163 -1.05 -7.26 -20.10
CA VAL A 163 -1.63 -6.00 -20.57
C VAL A 163 -2.46 -6.26 -21.83
N LYS A 164 -3.62 -5.63 -21.91
CA LYS A 164 -4.47 -5.59 -23.10
C LYS A 164 -4.91 -4.15 -23.36
N HIS A 165 -4.95 -3.76 -24.63
CA HIS A 165 -5.36 -2.42 -25.06
C HIS A 165 -6.63 -2.52 -25.90
N PHE A 166 -7.49 -1.49 -25.80
CA PHE A 166 -8.71 -1.32 -26.58
C PHE A 166 -8.76 0.12 -27.12
N GLY A 167 -9.38 0.27 -28.29
CA GLY A 167 -9.46 1.53 -29.04
C GLY A 167 -8.13 1.92 -29.68
N TYR A 168 -7.09 2.12 -28.88
CA TYR A 168 -5.74 2.42 -29.36
C TYR A 168 -4.67 1.64 -28.58
N GLU A 169 -3.64 1.17 -29.29
CA GLU A 169 -2.48 0.53 -28.67
C GLU A 169 -1.51 1.58 -28.12
N PHE A 170 -1.14 1.44 -26.85
CA PHE A 170 -0.01 2.20 -26.32
C PHE A 170 1.31 1.53 -26.72
N ARG A 171 2.05 2.18 -27.61
CA ARG A 171 3.29 1.66 -28.17
C ARG A 171 4.47 2.04 -27.28
N TYR A 172 4.92 1.07 -26.48
CA TYR A 172 6.03 1.23 -25.52
C TYR A 172 7.39 1.57 -26.14
N ASP A 173 7.60 1.29 -27.43
CA ASP A 173 8.81 1.65 -28.19
C ASP A 173 8.93 3.15 -28.47
N ILE A 174 7.79 3.82 -28.66
CA ILE A 174 7.71 5.27 -28.89
C ILE A 174 7.11 6.02 -27.68
N ASN A 175 6.71 5.28 -26.64
CA ASN A 175 6.03 5.76 -25.45
C ASN A 175 4.80 6.64 -25.76
N ASN A 176 4.04 6.28 -26.80
CA ASN A 176 2.93 7.07 -27.33
C ASN A 176 1.90 6.17 -28.05
N VAL A 177 0.83 6.78 -28.53
CA VAL A 177 -0.20 6.15 -29.37
C VAL A 177 0.00 6.60 -30.83
N ASP A 178 -0.21 5.68 -31.76
CA ASP A 178 -0.34 6.00 -33.18
C ASP A 178 -1.81 6.33 -33.49
N LYS A 179 -2.10 7.63 -33.67
CA LYS A 179 -3.47 8.13 -33.86
C LYS A 179 -4.09 7.69 -35.19
N ASP A 180 -3.23 7.33 -36.16
CA ASP A 180 -3.65 6.89 -37.49
C ASP A 180 -3.89 5.37 -37.55
N SER A 181 -3.66 4.65 -36.44
CA SER A 181 -3.78 3.19 -36.37
C SER A 181 -4.60 2.74 -35.13
N PRO A 182 -5.92 2.94 -35.13
CA PRO A 182 -6.79 2.40 -34.08
C PRO A 182 -6.85 0.87 -34.14
N LEU A 183 -7.09 0.26 -32.98
CA LEU A 183 -7.33 -1.18 -32.86
C LEU A 183 -8.74 -1.53 -33.33
N GLU A 184 -8.91 -2.75 -33.85
CA GLU A 184 -10.25 -3.28 -34.20
C GLU A 184 -11.11 -3.50 -32.96
N GLU A 185 -10.51 -3.85 -31.82
CA GLU A 185 -11.20 -4.07 -30.56
C GLU A 185 -11.45 -2.73 -29.86
N ALA A 186 -12.69 -2.23 -29.97
CA ALA A 186 -13.15 -1.03 -29.29
C ALA A 186 -13.29 -1.26 -27.76
N ILE A 187 -13.43 -0.16 -26.99
CA ILE A 187 -13.70 -0.25 -25.56
C ILE A 187 -14.99 -1.06 -25.34
N PRO A 188 -15.00 -2.07 -24.43
CA PRO A 188 -16.19 -2.87 -24.16
C PRO A 188 -17.37 -2.01 -23.67
N SER A 189 -18.57 -2.27 -24.21
CA SER A 189 -19.80 -1.54 -23.85
C SER A 189 -20.17 -1.66 -22.38
N GLU A 190 -19.65 -2.70 -21.69
CA GLU A 190 -19.76 -2.86 -20.25
C GLU A 190 -19.15 -1.66 -19.47
N CYS A 191 -18.32 -0.84 -20.11
CA CYS A 191 -17.76 0.38 -19.54
C CYS A 191 -18.61 1.64 -19.76
N ASP A 192 -19.67 1.60 -20.58
CA ASP A 192 -20.41 2.80 -21.02
C ASP A 192 -21.05 3.57 -19.86
N PHE A 193 -21.42 2.87 -18.79
CA PHE A 193 -22.06 3.49 -17.61
C PHE A 193 -21.11 4.41 -16.82
N ILE A 194 -19.79 4.26 -16.96
CA ILE A 194 -18.80 4.93 -16.11
C ILE A 194 -18.93 6.45 -16.24
N GLY A 195 -19.04 6.96 -17.47
CA GLY A 195 -19.15 8.40 -17.73
C GLY A 195 -20.43 9.01 -17.15
N GLU A 196 -21.57 8.34 -17.32
CA GLU A 196 -22.85 8.80 -16.78
C GLU A 196 -22.84 8.80 -15.24
N ARG A 197 -22.27 7.75 -14.63
CA ARG A 197 -22.14 7.64 -13.16
C ARG A 197 -21.24 8.74 -12.61
N LEU A 198 -20.10 9.01 -13.26
CA LEU A 198 -19.21 10.11 -12.90
C LEU A 198 -19.92 11.47 -12.94
N ALA A 199 -20.69 11.74 -14.00
CA ALA A 199 -21.47 12.96 -14.12
C ALA A 199 -22.49 13.12 -12.97
N LYS A 200 -23.20 12.04 -12.61
CA LYS A 200 -24.14 12.02 -11.47
C LYS A 200 -23.46 12.27 -10.12
N LEU A 201 -22.21 11.88 -9.97
CA LEU A 201 -21.39 12.10 -8.76
C LEU A 201 -20.71 13.48 -8.73
N GLY A 202 -20.97 14.36 -9.71
CA GLY A 202 -20.37 15.69 -9.77
C GLY A 202 -18.98 15.75 -10.40
N HIS A 203 -18.59 14.70 -11.12
CA HIS A 203 -17.30 14.61 -11.84
C HIS A 203 -17.52 14.43 -13.35
N PRO A 204 -18.26 15.31 -14.05
CA PRO A 204 -18.53 15.15 -15.48
C PRO A 204 -17.22 15.19 -16.28
N LEU A 205 -17.08 14.25 -17.23
CA LEU A 205 -15.98 14.28 -18.19
C LEU A 205 -16.34 15.23 -19.33
N ALA A 206 -15.37 16.02 -19.78
CA ALA A 206 -15.50 16.86 -20.97
C ALA A 206 -15.35 16.06 -22.28
N TRP A 207 -15.04 14.77 -22.18
CA TRP A 207 -14.73 13.86 -23.29
C TRP A 207 -15.20 12.44 -22.95
N SER A 208 -15.33 11.62 -23.98
CA SER A 208 -15.60 10.18 -23.84
C SER A 208 -14.29 9.42 -24.04
N PRO A 209 -13.94 8.45 -23.18
CA PRO A 209 -12.73 7.65 -23.37
C PRO A 209 -12.77 6.94 -24.72
N ASP A 210 -11.69 7.03 -25.48
CA ASP A 210 -11.46 6.32 -26.75
C ASP A 210 -10.30 5.32 -26.65
N GLN A 211 -9.58 5.29 -25.52
CA GLN A 211 -8.52 4.34 -25.21
C GLN A 211 -8.76 3.71 -23.83
N LEU A 212 -8.71 2.37 -23.74
CA LEU A 212 -8.68 1.63 -22.47
C LEU A 212 -7.48 0.67 -22.41
N THR A 213 -6.74 0.71 -21.30
CA THR A 213 -5.65 -0.25 -21.01
C THR A 213 -6.02 -1.09 -19.80
N VAL A 214 -6.13 -2.40 -19.99
CA VAL A 214 -6.37 -3.38 -18.92
C VAL A 214 -5.04 -3.97 -18.48
N ASN A 215 -4.72 -3.82 -17.19
CA ASN A 215 -3.55 -4.42 -16.58
C ASN A 215 -3.99 -5.50 -15.58
N GLN A 216 -3.48 -6.72 -15.74
CA GLN A 216 -3.68 -7.81 -14.78
C GLN A 216 -2.38 -8.11 -14.04
N TYR A 217 -2.45 -7.98 -12.70
CA TYR A 217 -1.35 -8.23 -11.78
C TYR A 217 -1.66 -9.47 -10.94
N GLN A 218 -0.74 -10.42 -10.93
CA GLN A 218 -0.72 -11.51 -9.96
C GLN A 218 -0.02 -11.07 -8.67
N ARG A 219 -0.23 -11.80 -7.57
CA ARG A 219 0.44 -11.51 -6.29
C ARG A 219 1.96 -11.43 -6.47
N GLY A 220 2.58 -10.33 -6.02
CA GLY A 220 4.01 -10.08 -6.17
C GLY A 220 4.40 -9.30 -7.43
N GLN A 221 3.48 -9.11 -8.38
CA GLN A 221 3.68 -8.29 -9.57
C GLN A 221 3.41 -6.81 -9.28
N GLY A 222 3.85 -5.94 -10.19
CA GLY A 222 3.68 -4.51 -10.06
C GLY A 222 4.04 -3.77 -11.35
N ILE A 223 4.08 -2.44 -11.26
CA ILE A 223 4.46 -1.56 -12.35
C ILE A 223 5.44 -0.50 -11.82
N PRO A 224 6.60 -0.29 -12.48
CA PRO A 224 7.53 0.77 -12.11
C PRO A 224 6.85 2.14 -12.04
N SER A 225 7.39 3.02 -11.19
CA SER A 225 6.88 4.38 -11.09
C SER A 225 7.09 5.13 -12.40
N HIS A 226 6.03 5.74 -12.93
CA HIS A 226 6.03 6.48 -14.19
C HIS A 226 4.96 7.59 -14.18
N ILE A 227 5.02 8.47 -15.18
CA ILE A 227 3.99 9.46 -15.49
C ILE A 227 3.45 9.09 -16.87
N ASP A 228 2.13 9.05 -17.03
CA ASP A 228 1.52 8.76 -18.32
C ASP A 228 1.89 9.84 -19.35
N THR A 229 2.12 9.44 -20.61
CA THR A 229 2.63 10.35 -21.64
C THR A 229 1.67 11.53 -21.87
N HIS A 230 2.14 12.75 -21.61
CA HIS A 230 1.33 13.97 -21.67
C HIS A 230 0.73 14.24 -23.06
N SER A 231 1.48 13.93 -24.13
CA SER A 231 1.06 14.15 -25.52
C SER A 231 0.11 13.07 -26.06
N ALA A 232 -0.02 11.94 -25.34
CA ALA A 232 -0.79 10.80 -25.78
C ALA A 232 -2.25 10.90 -25.33
N PHE A 233 -2.48 11.40 -24.13
CA PHE A 233 -3.78 11.31 -23.45
C PHE A 233 -4.23 12.65 -22.90
N GLU A 234 -5.53 12.84 -22.74
CA GLU A 234 -6.13 14.02 -22.10
C GLU A 234 -6.43 13.80 -20.60
N SER A 235 -6.67 14.89 -19.87
CA SER A 235 -6.99 14.85 -18.44
C SER A 235 -8.50 14.84 -18.22
N PRO A 236 -9.03 14.13 -17.20
CA PRO A 236 -8.32 13.23 -16.27
C PRO A 236 -7.97 11.84 -16.84
N ILE A 237 -7.14 11.07 -16.14
CA ILE A 237 -7.02 9.62 -16.38
C ILE A 237 -7.82 8.88 -15.32
N LEU A 238 -8.60 7.89 -15.75
CA LEU A 238 -9.45 7.07 -14.90
C LEU A 238 -8.81 5.69 -14.72
N SER A 239 -8.71 5.21 -13.48
CA SER A 239 -8.20 3.87 -13.17
C SER A 239 -9.18 3.13 -12.26
N LEU A 240 -9.86 2.13 -12.82
CA LEU A 240 -10.82 1.28 -12.11
C LEU A 240 -10.11 0.04 -11.56
N SER A 241 -10.12 -0.14 -10.25
CA SER A 241 -9.49 -1.28 -9.57
C SER A 241 -10.52 -2.39 -9.33
N LEU A 242 -10.22 -3.62 -9.75
CA LEU A 242 -11.12 -4.78 -9.67
C LEU A 242 -10.39 -6.01 -9.08
N GLY A 243 -11.15 -6.92 -8.48
CA GLY A 243 -10.70 -8.24 -8.01
C GLY A 243 -10.03 -8.23 -6.63
N SER A 244 -9.05 -7.35 -6.42
CA SER A 244 -8.32 -7.23 -5.14
C SER A 244 -7.87 -5.81 -4.89
N ASP A 245 -7.77 -5.46 -3.61
CA ASP A 245 -7.15 -4.21 -3.15
C ASP A 245 -5.66 -4.19 -3.51
N VAL A 246 -5.11 -2.98 -3.70
CA VAL A 246 -3.67 -2.76 -3.90
C VAL A 246 -3.25 -1.37 -3.43
N VAL A 247 -2.02 -1.22 -2.92
CA VAL A 247 -1.44 0.10 -2.68
C VAL A 247 -0.66 0.61 -3.91
N MET A 248 -1.13 1.73 -4.47
CA MET A 248 -0.43 2.50 -5.49
C MET A 248 0.40 3.60 -4.84
N GLU A 249 1.65 3.74 -5.29
CA GLU A 249 2.62 4.69 -4.75
C GLU A 249 2.68 5.94 -5.62
N PHE A 250 2.31 7.10 -5.07
CA PHE A 250 2.47 8.40 -5.71
C PHE A 250 3.73 9.11 -5.21
N ARG A 251 4.56 9.64 -6.13
CA ARG A 251 5.81 10.33 -5.78
C ARG A 251 5.97 11.67 -6.50
N ARG A 252 6.51 12.66 -5.77
CA ARG A 252 6.93 13.97 -6.30
C ARG A 252 8.12 14.49 -5.49
N GLY A 253 9.32 14.45 -6.08
CA GLY A 253 10.55 14.78 -5.35
C GLY A 253 10.73 13.85 -4.14
N GLU A 254 10.85 14.41 -2.94
CA GLU A 254 10.94 13.66 -1.69
C GLU A 254 9.58 13.23 -1.12
N ARG A 255 8.47 13.77 -1.65
CA ARG A 255 7.12 13.39 -1.19
C ARG A 255 6.75 12.03 -1.74
N HIS A 256 6.23 11.18 -0.85
CA HIS A 256 5.78 9.83 -1.15
C HIS A 256 4.44 9.58 -0.45
N VAL A 257 3.38 9.39 -1.24
CA VAL A 257 2.02 9.18 -0.77
C VAL A 257 1.55 7.78 -1.21
N PRO A 258 1.56 6.77 -0.32
CA PRO A 258 0.93 5.49 -0.59
C PRO A 258 -0.59 5.65 -0.55
N VAL A 259 -1.28 5.24 -1.61
CA VAL A 259 -2.74 5.30 -1.73
C VAL A 259 -3.28 3.88 -1.84
N LEU A 260 -4.10 3.47 -0.87
CA LEU A 260 -4.86 2.24 -0.96
C LEU A 260 -5.93 2.42 -2.03
N LEU A 261 -5.97 1.51 -3.00
CA LEU A 261 -7.02 1.36 -4.00
C LEU A 261 -7.80 0.10 -3.66
N PRO A 262 -8.95 0.21 -2.97
CA PRO A 262 -9.81 -0.93 -2.69
C PRO A 262 -10.35 -1.52 -3.99
N ARG A 263 -10.73 -2.80 -3.97
CA ARG A 263 -11.51 -3.38 -5.06
C ARG A 263 -12.77 -2.55 -5.30
N ARG A 264 -13.21 -2.51 -6.56
CA ARG A 264 -14.37 -1.74 -7.04
C ARG A 264 -14.27 -0.23 -6.88
N SER A 265 -13.07 0.30 -6.63
CA SER A 265 -12.85 1.75 -6.53
C SER A 265 -12.40 2.33 -7.87
N LEU A 266 -12.81 3.58 -8.13
CA LEU A 266 -12.34 4.36 -9.26
C LEU A 266 -11.42 5.47 -8.76
N LEU A 267 -10.20 5.47 -9.26
CA LEU A 267 -9.23 6.54 -9.07
C LEU A 267 -9.30 7.51 -10.26
N ILE A 268 -9.42 8.80 -9.98
CA ILE A 268 -9.41 9.89 -10.96
C ILE A 268 -8.12 10.68 -10.76
N MET A 269 -7.27 10.71 -11.79
CA MET A 269 -6.02 11.46 -11.84
C MET A 269 -6.21 12.70 -12.71
N GLY A 270 -6.50 13.84 -12.09
CA GLY A 270 -6.63 15.15 -12.73
C GLY A 270 -5.50 16.10 -12.33
N GLY A 271 -5.25 17.12 -13.16
CA GLY A 271 -4.32 18.21 -12.83
C GLY A 271 -2.94 17.71 -12.39
N GLU A 272 -2.47 18.17 -11.24
CA GLU A 272 -1.12 17.87 -10.75
C GLU A 272 -0.88 16.35 -10.58
N SER A 273 -1.86 15.62 -10.03
CA SER A 273 -1.77 14.17 -9.80
C SER A 273 -1.51 13.35 -11.07
N ARG A 274 -1.91 13.89 -12.23
CA ARG A 274 -1.69 13.28 -13.55
C ARG A 274 -0.36 13.67 -14.17
N TYR A 275 -0.05 14.96 -14.17
CA TYR A 275 1.02 15.53 -14.99
C TYR A 275 2.37 15.68 -14.27
N VAL A 276 2.36 15.63 -12.93
CA VAL A 276 3.56 15.94 -12.14
C VAL A 276 3.93 14.78 -11.22
N TRP A 277 2.94 14.08 -10.67
CA TRP A 277 3.19 12.93 -9.80
C TRP A 277 3.43 11.68 -10.63
N SER A 278 4.51 10.96 -10.30
CA SER A 278 4.68 9.60 -10.80
C SER A 278 3.91 8.63 -9.94
N HIS A 279 3.31 7.62 -10.56
CA HIS A 279 2.53 6.59 -9.89
C HIS A 279 3.06 5.20 -10.27
N GLY A 280 2.89 4.22 -9.37
CA GLY A 280 3.28 2.84 -9.65
C GLY A 280 2.86 1.86 -8.56
N ILE A 281 2.98 0.57 -8.84
CA ILE A 281 2.67 -0.50 -7.88
C ILE A 281 3.96 -1.24 -7.58
N THR A 282 4.42 -1.17 -6.33
CA THR A 282 5.65 -1.85 -5.92
C THR A 282 5.45 -3.37 -5.97
N PRO A 283 6.33 -4.16 -6.62
CA PRO A 283 6.27 -5.61 -6.59
C PRO A 283 6.40 -6.15 -5.15
N ARG A 284 5.30 -6.59 -4.55
CA ARG A 284 5.25 -7.17 -3.20
C ARG A 284 4.06 -8.12 -3.04
N THR A 285 4.15 -9.00 -2.06
CA THR A 285 3.11 -10.00 -1.77
C THR A 285 2.18 -9.59 -0.63
N MET A 286 2.44 -8.45 0.02
CA MET A 286 1.67 -7.89 1.13
C MET A 286 1.78 -6.37 1.11
N ASP A 287 0.66 -5.69 1.37
CA ASP A 287 0.59 -4.25 1.56
C ASP A 287 0.42 -3.91 3.05
N VAL A 288 0.96 -2.76 3.44
CA VAL A 288 0.71 -2.16 4.76
C VAL A 288 -0.24 -1.00 4.51
N VAL A 289 -1.40 -1.02 5.19
CA VAL A 289 -2.47 -0.04 4.98
C VAL A 289 -2.82 0.63 6.30
N THR A 290 -3.09 1.92 6.26
CA THR A 290 -3.73 2.60 7.39
C THR A 290 -5.23 2.38 7.38
N VAL A 291 -5.77 1.93 8.50
CA VAL A 291 -7.21 1.89 8.80
C VAL A 291 -7.55 2.99 9.80
N ALA A 292 -8.84 3.35 9.94
CA ALA A 292 -9.33 4.44 10.81
C ALA A 292 -9.03 4.30 12.33
N GLY A 293 -8.13 3.39 12.72
CA GLY A 293 -7.61 3.22 14.07
C GLY A 293 -6.16 2.69 14.14
N GLY A 294 -5.39 2.70 13.04
CA GLY A 294 -4.06 2.07 13.05
C GLY A 294 -3.40 1.81 11.70
N LEU A 295 -2.19 1.25 11.74
CA LEU A 295 -1.50 0.54 10.64
C LEU A 295 -1.72 -0.99 10.71
#